data_AF-A0AAW0DAG9-F1
#
_entry.id   AF-A0AAW0DAG9-F1
#
_cell.length_a   1.000
_cell.length_b   1.000
_cell.length_c   1.000
_cell.angle_alpha   90.00
_cell.angle_beta   90.00
_cell.angle_gamma   90.00
#
_symmetry.space_group_name_H-M   'P 1'
#
loop_
_entity.id
_entity.type
_entity.pdbx_description
1 polymer ?
#
loop_
_entity_poly.entity_id
_entity_poly.type
_entity_poly.pdbx_seq_one_letter_code
_entity_poly.pdbx_strand_id
1 'polypeptide(L)'
;MCWLIMSSDQRWVPSGQDNVITWADKNKCIDLTDGSLTDGTQAQIWDCDAHNDNQKWNHKAVTQPKSFAIQLKKDPSLCVAASAPEAGASIVIEGCSFGSTSQTFTDPNNNSPGLMKLFDMCVSVDSTENARDGDKLVLKECENLNSKQQWNHENGVLVKGLTSAHVCLDLTDGNASSGTPLQIWDCSSEASTGAFQNDNQEWIVRNTF
;
A
#
# COMPACT_ATOMS: atom_id res chain seq x y z
N MET A 1 11.40 -1.92 19.30
CA MET A 1 11.40 -3.16 18.48
C MET A 1 10.12 -3.91 18.75
N CYS A 2 9.09 -3.69 17.93
CA CYS A 2 7.87 -4.50 17.96
C CYS A 2 7.83 -5.26 16.63
N TRP A 3 8.42 -6.44 16.61
CA TRP A 3 8.18 -7.41 15.54
C TRP A 3 6.96 -8.20 15.98
N LEU A 4 5.78 -7.87 15.44
CA LEU A 4 4.69 -8.84 15.41
C LEU A 4 5.08 -9.88 14.35
N ILE A 5 5.79 -10.91 14.79
CA ILE A 5 5.80 -12.17 14.07
C ILE A 5 4.34 -12.63 14.13
N MET A 6 3.56 -12.47 13.06
CA MET A 6 2.37 -13.29 12.94
C MET A 6 2.83 -14.74 13.06
N SER A 7 2.41 -15.41 14.13
CA SER A 7 2.76 -16.82 14.33
C SER A 7 2.37 -17.59 13.06
N SER A 8 3.19 -18.57 12.66
CA SER A 8 2.80 -19.52 11.60
C SER A 8 1.41 -20.10 11.84
N ASP A 9 0.96 -20.11 13.10
CA ASP A 9 -0.29 -20.69 13.52
C ASP A 9 -1.52 -19.81 13.27
N GLN A 10 -1.34 -18.60 12.73
CA GLN A 10 -2.43 -17.67 12.40
C GLN A 10 -2.38 -17.20 10.95
N ARG A 11 -1.60 -17.87 10.10
CA ARG A 11 -1.45 -17.50 8.69
C ARG A 11 -2.40 -18.33 7.81
N TRP A 12 -3.48 -17.71 7.36
CA TRP A 12 -4.48 -18.32 6.48
C TRP A 12 -4.41 -17.71 5.08
N VAL A 13 -4.38 -18.55 4.05
CA VAL A 13 -4.20 -18.17 2.64
C VAL A 13 -5.38 -18.71 1.83
N PRO A 14 -6.23 -17.83 1.28
CA PRO A 14 -7.25 -18.23 0.31
C PRO A 14 -6.60 -18.65 -1.02
N SER A 15 -6.99 -19.80 -1.55
CA SER A 15 -6.67 -20.20 -2.92
C SER A 15 -7.73 -19.63 -3.86
N GLY A 16 -7.33 -18.66 -4.69
CA GLY A 16 -8.23 -17.95 -5.60
C GLY A 16 -8.82 -18.81 -6.73
N GLN A 17 -8.37 -20.04 -6.92
CA GLN A 17 -8.86 -20.94 -7.97
C GLN A 17 -9.98 -21.88 -7.49
N ASP A 18 -10.00 -22.24 -6.20
CA ASP A 18 -10.86 -23.33 -5.70
C ASP A 18 -11.79 -22.93 -4.54
N ASN A 19 -11.82 -21.66 -4.15
CA ASN A 19 -12.58 -21.16 -2.99
C ASN A 19 -12.18 -21.82 -1.64
N VAL A 20 -10.96 -22.34 -1.55
CA VAL A 20 -10.43 -23.03 -0.37
C VAL A 20 -9.60 -22.07 0.48
N ILE A 21 -9.70 -22.16 1.81
CA ILE A 21 -8.87 -21.38 2.74
C ILE A 21 -7.88 -22.33 3.41
N THR A 22 -6.59 -22.16 3.12
CA THR A 22 -5.51 -23.03 3.60
C THR A 22 -4.77 -22.43 4.78
N TRP A 23 -4.36 -23.27 5.73
CA TRP A 23 -3.38 -22.89 6.75
C TRP A 23 -1.99 -22.97 6.11
N ALA A 24 -1.35 -21.81 5.97
CA ALA A 24 -0.09 -21.67 5.28
C ALA A 24 0.94 -22.68 5.82
N ASP A 25 1.64 -23.33 4.90
CA ASP A 25 2.76 -24.23 5.20
C ASP A 25 2.38 -25.49 6.02
N LYS A 26 1.08 -25.79 6.19
CA LYS A 26 0.57 -26.96 6.95
C LYS A 26 -0.25 -27.97 6.14
N ASN A 27 -0.59 -27.66 4.88
CA ASN A 27 -1.48 -28.48 4.04
C ASN A 27 -2.82 -28.82 4.72
N LYS A 28 -3.36 -27.86 5.49
CA LYS A 28 -4.66 -27.98 6.16
C LYS A 28 -5.62 -26.93 5.64
N CYS A 29 -6.91 -27.23 5.68
CA CYS A 29 -7.98 -26.41 5.13
C CYS A 29 -9.04 -26.14 6.21
N ILE A 30 -9.71 -24.98 6.11
CA ILE A 30 -10.95 -24.75 6.87
C ILE A 30 -12.03 -25.66 6.28
N ASP A 31 -12.67 -26.44 7.15
CA ASP A 31 -13.63 -27.47 6.79
C ASP A 31 -14.90 -27.31 7.65
N LEU A 32 -16.07 -27.36 7.02
CA LEU A 32 -17.33 -27.39 7.74
C LEU A 32 -17.57 -28.82 8.25
N THR A 33 -17.50 -28.99 9.57
CA THR A 33 -17.60 -30.31 10.21
C THR A 33 -18.82 -31.09 9.73
N ASP A 34 -18.56 -32.29 9.18
CA ASP A 34 -19.54 -33.20 8.60
C ASP A 34 -20.41 -32.61 7.47
N GLY A 35 -20.05 -31.44 6.92
CA GLY A 35 -20.86 -30.71 5.95
C GLY A 35 -22.20 -30.20 6.50
N SER A 36 -22.34 -30.15 7.83
CA SER A 36 -23.60 -29.77 8.47
C SER A 36 -23.85 -28.27 8.30
N LEU A 37 -24.93 -27.95 7.58
CA LEU A 37 -25.42 -26.57 7.42
C LEU A 37 -26.27 -26.08 8.60
N THR A 38 -26.32 -26.85 9.69
CA THR A 38 -27.05 -26.47 10.91
C THR A 38 -26.38 -25.27 11.58
N ASP A 39 -27.16 -24.26 11.95
CA ASP A 39 -26.66 -23.09 12.68
C ASP A 39 -25.91 -23.51 13.96
N GLY A 40 -24.73 -22.93 14.16
CA GLY A 40 -23.86 -23.27 15.29
C GLY A 40 -22.92 -24.47 15.04
N THR A 41 -22.96 -25.09 13.85
CA THR A 41 -21.93 -26.07 13.45
C THR A 41 -20.56 -25.40 13.49
N GLN A 42 -19.65 -25.93 14.30
CA GLN A 42 -18.30 -25.42 14.43
C GLN A 42 -17.46 -25.84 13.22
N ALA A 43 -16.77 -24.89 12.59
CA ALA A 43 -15.76 -25.21 11.58
C ALA A 43 -14.52 -25.85 12.22
N GLN A 44 -13.84 -26.70 11.46
CA GLN A 44 -12.65 -27.42 11.89
C GLN A 44 -11.50 -27.21 10.91
N ILE A 45 -10.33 -27.71 11.32
CA ILE A 45 -9.14 -27.77 10.49
C ILE A 45 -8.98 -29.21 10.03
N TRP A 46 -9.01 -29.44 8.72
CA TRP A 46 -8.91 -30.78 8.15
C TRP A 46 -7.88 -30.87 7.03
N ASP A 47 -7.52 -32.09 6.62
CA ASP A 47 -6.69 -32.28 5.43
C ASP A 47 -7.38 -31.71 4.20
N CYS A 48 -6.62 -30.98 3.39
CA CYS A 48 -7.13 -30.38 2.16
C CYS A 48 -7.48 -31.46 1.13
N ASP A 49 -8.71 -31.43 0.64
CA ASP A 49 -9.19 -32.27 -0.46
C ASP A 49 -9.96 -31.41 -1.48
N ALA A 50 -9.44 -31.33 -2.71
CA ALA A 50 -10.03 -30.55 -3.79
C ALA A 50 -11.46 -30.98 -4.16
N HIS A 51 -11.85 -32.22 -3.83
CA HIS A 51 -13.18 -32.76 -4.11
C HIS A 51 -14.15 -32.62 -2.94
N ASN A 52 -13.71 -32.09 -1.79
CA ASN A 52 -14.54 -31.92 -0.61
C ASN A 52 -15.27 -30.57 -0.63
N ASP A 53 -16.58 -30.60 -0.84
CA ASP A 53 -17.42 -29.39 -0.86
C ASP A 53 -17.49 -28.70 0.51
N ASN A 54 -17.22 -29.42 1.61
CA ASN A 54 -17.19 -28.85 2.96
C ASN A 54 -16.01 -27.88 3.17
N GLN A 55 -15.07 -27.82 2.23
CA GLN A 55 -13.88 -26.96 2.27
C GLN A 55 -13.98 -25.77 1.30
N LYS A 56 -15.10 -25.65 0.58
CA LYS A 56 -15.35 -24.58 -0.38
C LYS A 56 -16.16 -23.47 0.28
N TRP A 57 -15.52 -22.33 0.47
CA TRP A 57 -16.11 -21.18 1.15
C TRP A 57 -16.38 -20.08 0.15
N ASN A 58 -17.61 -19.59 0.09
CA ASN A 58 -17.92 -18.36 -0.63
C ASN A 58 -17.39 -17.16 0.18
N HIS A 59 -16.08 -16.94 0.07
CA HIS A 59 -15.42 -15.78 0.62
C HIS A 59 -15.29 -14.75 -0.49
N LYS A 60 -15.73 -13.52 -0.22
CA LYS A 60 -15.20 -12.41 -1.01
C LYS A 60 -13.75 -12.27 -0.61
N ALA A 61 -12.85 -12.08 -1.58
CA ALA A 61 -11.57 -11.50 -1.25
C ALA A 61 -11.88 -10.19 -0.52
N VAL A 62 -11.72 -10.19 0.80
CA VAL A 62 -11.50 -8.94 1.51
C VAL A 62 -10.13 -8.55 1.00
N THR A 63 -10.09 -7.72 -0.04
CA THR A 63 -8.95 -6.86 -0.25
C THR A 63 -8.91 -6.03 1.02
N GLN A 64 -8.14 -6.48 2.01
CA GLN A 64 -7.87 -5.65 3.16
C GLN A 64 -7.38 -4.32 2.60
N PRO A 65 -7.77 -3.17 3.20
CA PRO A 65 -7.11 -1.92 2.90
C PRO A 65 -5.62 -2.21 2.95
N LYS A 66 -4.92 -2.03 1.82
CA LYS A 66 -3.49 -2.29 1.81
C LYS A 66 -2.89 -1.23 2.70
N SER A 67 -2.43 -1.64 3.88
CA SER A 67 -1.64 -0.82 4.77
C SER A 67 -0.18 -1.00 4.41
N PHE A 68 0.51 0.10 4.10
CA PHE A 68 1.91 0.06 3.74
C PHE A 68 2.66 1.32 4.21
N ALA A 69 3.97 1.17 4.36
CA ALA A 69 4.92 2.25 4.53
C ALA A 69 5.72 2.41 3.24
N ILE A 70 6.16 3.63 2.96
CA ILE A 70 6.99 3.96 1.81
C ILE A 70 8.34 4.44 2.35
N GLN A 71 9.41 3.75 2.00
CA GLN A 71 10.77 4.13 2.39
C GLN A 71 11.54 4.68 1.21
N LEU A 72 12.48 5.59 1.47
CA LEU A 72 13.45 6.00 0.48
C LEU A 72 14.43 4.85 0.20
N LYS A 73 14.63 4.49 -1.06
CA LYS A 73 15.53 3.36 -1.41
C LYS A 73 17.00 3.69 -1.12
N LYS A 74 17.42 4.94 -1.36
CA LYS A 74 18.78 5.45 -1.10
C LYS A 74 19.17 5.38 0.38
N ASP A 75 18.21 5.69 1.25
CA ASP A 75 18.37 5.66 2.70
C ASP A 75 17.12 5.05 3.34
N PRO A 76 17.11 3.72 3.54
CA PRO A 76 15.97 3.03 4.14
C PRO A 76 15.73 3.36 5.61
N SER A 77 16.47 4.26 6.24
CA SER A 77 16.11 4.81 7.55
C SER A 77 15.05 5.90 7.48
N LEU A 78 14.77 6.42 6.28
CA LEU A 78 13.80 7.48 6.01
C LEU A 78 12.53 6.94 5.34
N CYS A 79 11.39 7.41 5.84
CA CYS A 79 10.05 7.03 5.43
C CYS A 79 9.25 8.26 5.02
N VAL A 80 8.34 8.08 4.06
CA VAL A 80 7.35 9.10 3.72
C VAL A 80 6.36 9.24 4.89
N ALA A 81 6.09 10.48 5.29
CA ALA A 81 5.22 10.82 6.40
C ALA A 81 4.35 12.04 6.08
N ALA A 82 3.23 12.18 6.77
CA ALA A 82 2.58 13.49 6.89
C ALA A 82 3.13 14.24 8.11
N SER A 83 3.42 15.52 7.94
CA SER A 83 4.00 16.38 8.99
C SER A 83 3.07 16.62 10.18
N ALA A 84 1.75 16.46 9.98
CA ALA A 84 0.71 16.63 10.98
C ALA A 84 -0.58 15.88 10.58
N PRO A 85 -1.47 15.54 11.54
CA PRO A 85 -2.73 14.85 11.27
C PRO A 85 -3.86 15.81 10.86
N GLU A 86 -3.60 16.73 9.94
CA GLU A 86 -4.56 17.78 9.54
C GLU A 86 -4.48 18.12 8.05
N ALA A 87 -5.55 18.72 7.51
CA ALA A 87 -5.59 19.16 6.12
C ALA A 87 -4.59 20.28 5.88
N GLY A 88 -3.87 20.22 4.76
CA GLY A 88 -2.76 21.12 4.44
C GLY A 88 -1.41 20.68 4.99
N ALA A 89 -1.36 19.63 5.84
CA ALA A 89 -0.09 19.05 6.28
C ALA A 89 0.73 18.59 5.08
N SER A 90 2.03 18.89 5.09
CA SER A 90 2.94 18.50 4.02
C SER A 90 3.24 17.01 4.10
N ILE A 91 3.40 16.40 2.93
CA ILE A 91 4.03 15.07 2.85
C ILE A 91 5.53 15.27 2.76
N VAL A 92 6.26 14.64 3.68
CA VAL A 92 7.69 14.83 3.91
C VAL A 92 8.40 13.48 4.01
N ILE A 93 9.73 13.48 4.04
CA ILE A 93 10.51 12.36 4.55
C ILE A 93 10.87 12.57 6.02
N GLU A 94 10.77 11.52 6.83
CA GLU A 94 11.17 11.53 8.24
C GLU A 94 11.83 10.21 8.62
N GLY A 95 12.46 10.15 9.79
CA GLY A 95 12.94 8.88 10.34
C GLY A 95 11.79 7.85 10.42
N CYS A 96 12.05 6.63 9.95
CA CYS A 96 11.06 5.56 9.93
C CYS A 96 10.59 5.18 11.35
N SER A 97 9.28 5.29 11.57
CA SER A 97 8.54 4.86 12.74
C SER A 97 7.40 3.95 12.28
N PHE A 98 7.73 2.69 11.97
CA PHE A 98 6.76 1.72 11.47
C PHE A 98 5.60 1.50 12.45
N GLY A 99 4.38 1.51 11.92
CA GLY A 99 3.15 1.45 12.72
C GLY A 99 2.66 2.81 13.23
N SER A 100 3.43 3.89 13.00
CA SER A 100 2.91 5.25 13.20
C SER A 100 1.80 5.54 12.19
N THR A 101 0.72 6.15 12.65
CA THR A 101 -0.38 6.62 11.79
C THR A 101 0.07 7.71 10.82
N SER A 102 1.16 8.43 11.10
CA SER A 102 1.76 9.40 10.17
C SER A 102 2.54 8.79 9.01
N GLN A 103 2.86 7.49 9.08
CA GLN A 103 3.68 6.77 8.08
C GLN A 103 3.03 5.48 7.59
N THR A 104 1.76 5.24 7.96
CA THR A 104 0.99 4.06 7.56
C THR A 104 -0.09 4.48 6.58
N PHE A 105 0.22 4.30 5.30
CA PHE A 105 -0.68 4.63 4.21
C PHE A 105 -1.71 3.52 4.02
N THR A 106 -2.94 3.90 3.68
CA THR A 106 -4.00 2.97 3.33
C THR A 106 -4.50 3.22 1.92
N ASP A 107 -4.67 2.16 1.14
CA ASP A 107 -5.49 2.17 -0.08
C ASP A 107 -6.81 1.45 0.22
N PRO A 108 -7.91 2.20 0.48
CA PRO A 108 -9.18 1.62 0.94
C PRO A 108 -9.87 0.76 -0.12
N ASN A 109 -9.59 0.99 -1.40
CA ASN A 109 -10.26 0.30 -2.50
C ASN A 109 -9.35 -0.71 -3.20
N ASN A 110 -8.06 -0.77 -2.83
CA ASN A 110 -7.05 -1.61 -3.47
C ASN A 110 -7.08 -1.48 -5.01
N ASN A 111 -7.28 -0.25 -5.49
CA ASN A 111 -7.42 0.06 -6.91
C ASN A 111 -6.10 0.61 -7.45
N SER A 112 -5.79 0.35 -8.71
CA SER A 112 -4.72 1.06 -9.42
C SER A 112 -5.29 1.73 -10.68
N PRO A 113 -5.26 3.07 -10.79
CA PRO A 113 -4.88 4.01 -9.74
C PRO A 113 -5.88 4.05 -8.58
N GLY A 114 -5.37 4.28 -7.36
CA GLY A 114 -6.13 4.27 -6.12
C GLY A 114 -5.90 5.50 -5.26
N LEU A 115 -6.76 5.70 -4.25
CA LEU A 115 -6.52 6.72 -3.23
C LEU A 115 -5.43 6.23 -2.29
N MET A 116 -4.55 7.14 -1.88
CA MET A 116 -3.59 6.90 -0.82
C MET A 116 -3.96 7.78 0.37
N LYS A 117 -4.20 7.16 1.53
CA LYS A 117 -4.71 7.87 2.71
C LYS A 117 -3.80 7.79 3.93
N LEU A 118 -3.70 8.91 4.65
CA LEU A 118 -3.20 9.05 6.02
C LEU A 118 -4.25 9.80 6.84
N PHE A 119 -4.54 9.35 8.06
CA PHE A 119 -5.53 10.00 8.93
C PHE A 119 -6.91 10.22 8.27
N ASP A 120 -7.33 9.26 7.44
CA ASP A 120 -8.54 9.37 6.60
C ASP A 120 -8.57 10.53 5.58
N MET A 121 -7.47 11.24 5.40
CA MET A 121 -7.28 12.25 4.36
C MET A 121 -6.48 11.69 3.20
N CYS A 122 -6.67 12.27 2.01
CA CYS A 122 -6.03 11.84 0.79
C CYS A 122 -4.73 12.60 0.55
N VAL A 123 -3.68 11.88 0.18
CA VAL A 123 -2.45 12.46 -0.35
C VAL A 123 -2.78 13.12 -1.69
N SER A 124 -2.52 14.41 -1.79
CA SER A 124 -2.93 15.25 -2.92
C SER A 124 -1.79 16.12 -3.41
N VAL A 125 -1.71 16.32 -4.72
CA VAL A 125 -0.84 17.37 -5.29
C VAL A 125 -1.39 18.74 -4.93
N ASP A 126 -0.56 19.59 -4.31
CA ASP A 126 -0.91 20.94 -3.91
C ASP A 126 -0.76 21.94 -5.05
N SER A 127 -1.74 21.92 -5.95
CA SER A 127 -1.83 22.87 -7.05
C SER A 127 -3.25 23.40 -7.19
N THR A 128 -3.37 24.65 -7.60
CA THR A 128 -4.66 25.29 -7.94
C THR A 128 -5.09 25.01 -9.38
N GLU A 129 -4.14 24.66 -10.26
CA GLU A 129 -4.36 24.35 -11.68
C GLU A 129 -3.92 22.91 -12.01
N ASN A 130 -3.54 22.64 -13.26
CA ASN A 130 -2.92 21.38 -13.64
C ASN A 130 -1.60 21.20 -12.89
N ALA A 131 -1.38 19.97 -12.38
CA ALA A 131 -0.17 19.57 -11.69
C ALA A 131 1.08 19.69 -12.60
N ARG A 132 2.15 20.29 -12.09
CA ARG A 132 3.44 20.52 -12.77
C ARG A 132 4.60 20.07 -11.89
N ASP A 133 5.77 19.90 -12.50
CA ASP A 133 7.01 19.59 -11.78
C ASP A 133 7.31 20.60 -10.67
N GLY A 134 7.66 20.08 -9.51
CA GLY A 134 7.94 20.86 -8.31
C GLY A 134 6.73 21.10 -7.41
N ASP A 135 5.50 20.84 -7.88
CA ASP A 135 4.31 20.93 -7.03
C ASP A 135 4.44 19.98 -5.83
N LYS A 136 4.16 20.50 -4.63
CA LYS A 136 4.30 19.75 -3.38
C LYS A 136 3.12 18.83 -3.15
N LEU A 137 3.30 17.85 -2.27
CA LEU A 137 2.20 17.00 -1.81
C LEU A 137 1.71 17.45 -0.43
N VAL A 138 0.40 17.41 -0.23
CA VAL A 138 -0.26 17.73 1.04
C VAL A 138 -1.41 16.77 1.32
N LEU A 139 -1.87 16.72 2.57
CA LEU A 139 -3.14 16.07 2.91
C LEU A 139 -4.33 16.98 2.57
N LYS A 140 -5.33 16.44 1.90
CA LYS A 140 -6.62 17.11 1.66
C LYS A 140 -7.78 16.17 1.94
N GLU A 141 -8.97 16.74 2.12
CA GLU A 141 -10.20 15.97 2.11
C GLU A 141 -10.31 15.16 0.81
N CYS A 142 -10.79 13.92 0.92
CA CYS A 142 -10.89 13.04 -0.23
C CYS A 142 -12.03 13.46 -1.16
N GLU A 143 -11.73 13.64 -2.43
CA GLU A 143 -12.65 14.12 -3.45
C GLU A 143 -12.85 13.04 -4.52
N ASN A 144 -14.12 12.73 -4.81
CA ASN A 144 -14.47 11.72 -5.80
C ASN A 144 -13.92 12.09 -7.19
N LEU A 145 -13.23 11.15 -7.82
CA LEU A 145 -12.65 11.28 -9.17
C LEU A 145 -11.64 12.44 -9.32
N ASN A 146 -11.06 12.96 -8.23
CA ASN A 146 -10.00 13.95 -8.32
C ASN A 146 -8.67 13.30 -8.74
N SER A 147 -8.19 13.62 -9.93
CA SER A 147 -6.94 13.09 -10.49
C SER A 147 -5.69 13.49 -9.70
N LYS A 148 -5.73 14.53 -8.86
CA LYS A 148 -4.63 14.96 -7.98
C LYS A 148 -4.46 14.05 -6.75
N GLN A 149 -5.46 13.22 -6.45
CA GLN A 149 -5.49 12.32 -5.30
C GLN A 149 -5.34 10.84 -5.70
N GLN A 150 -5.13 10.58 -7.00
CA GLN A 150 -5.03 9.24 -7.57
C GLN A 150 -3.57 8.86 -7.80
N TRP A 151 -3.17 7.72 -7.23
CA TRP A 151 -1.79 7.22 -7.26
C TRP A 151 -1.76 5.79 -7.82
N ASN A 152 -0.91 5.56 -8.81
CA ASN A 152 -0.51 4.24 -9.28
C ASN A 152 0.74 3.78 -8.51
N HIS A 153 0.91 2.47 -8.41
CA HIS A 153 2.12 1.86 -7.87
C HIS A 153 2.62 0.79 -8.85
N GLU A 154 3.82 0.97 -9.40
CA GLU A 154 4.45 -0.01 -10.29
C GLU A 154 5.92 -0.19 -9.88
N ASN A 155 6.34 -1.44 -9.63
CA ASN A 155 7.76 -1.81 -9.43
C ASN A 155 8.57 -0.94 -8.44
N GLY A 156 7.96 -0.46 -7.35
CA GLY A 156 8.62 0.41 -6.35
C GLY A 156 8.62 1.90 -6.68
N VAL A 157 7.95 2.30 -7.76
CA VAL A 157 7.74 3.71 -8.12
C VAL A 157 6.26 4.05 -7.95
N LEU A 158 5.97 5.11 -7.20
CA LEU A 158 4.62 5.66 -7.08
C LEU A 158 4.42 6.67 -8.23
N VAL A 159 3.48 6.36 -9.14
CA VAL A 159 3.28 7.02 -10.43
C VAL A 159 1.92 7.73 -10.47
N LYS A 160 1.87 8.88 -11.14
CA LYS A 160 0.76 9.84 -11.28
C LYS A 160 -0.68 9.34 -11.52
N GLY A 161 -1.63 10.22 -11.19
CA GLY A 161 -2.98 10.35 -11.76
C GLY A 161 -3.05 10.84 -13.23
N LEU A 162 -4.16 10.50 -13.89
CA LEU A 162 -4.23 9.93 -15.24
C LEU A 162 -4.33 10.87 -16.47
N THR A 163 -3.76 12.07 -16.49
CA THR A 163 -3.78 12.87 -17.74
C THR A 163 -2.41 13.40 -18.15
N SER A 164 -1.60 12.47 -18.71
CA SER A 164 -0.56 12.69 -19.73
C SER A 164 0.86 13.17 -19.39
N ALA A 165 1.25 13.39 -18.13
CA ALA A 165 2.68 13.61 -17.84
C ALA A 165 3.20 12.48 -16.95
N HIS A 166 4.34 11.92 -17.29
CA HIS A 166 4.96 10.85 -16.54
C HIS A 166 5.58 11.50 -15.29
N VAL A 167 4.82 11.81 -14.23
CA VAL A 167 5.41 12.36 -13.00
C VAL A 167 5.43 11.31 -11.89
N CYS A 168 6.47 11.38 -11.09
CA CYS A 168 6.81 10.44 -10.05
C CYS A 168 6.82 11.17 -8.71
N LEU A 169 6.58 10.42 -7.63
CA LEU A 169 6.90 10.89 -6.29
C LEU A 169 8.41 11.14 -6.21
N ASP A 170 8.78 12.38 -5.88
CA ASP A 170 10.15 12.87 -5.95
C ASP A 170 10.55 13.49 -4.61
N LEU A 171 11.71 13.07 -4.11
CA LEU A 171 12.37 13.74 -3.00
C LEU A 171 12.99 15.04 -3.50
N THR A 172 12.40 16.16 -3.06
CA THR A 172 12.77 17.52 -3.47
C THR A 172 14.29 17.71 -3.40
N ASP A 173 14.87 18.09 -4.53
CA ASP A 173 16.31 18.37 -4.70
C ASP A 173 17.24 17.22 -4.26
N GLY A 174 16.71 16.00 -4.11
CA GLY A 174 17.43 14.85 -3.54
C GLY A 174 17.85 15.03 -2.07
N ASN A 175 17.26 15.98 -1.34
CA ASN A 175 17.65 16.30 0.03
C ASN A 175 17.10 15.28 1.03
N ALA A 176 17.94 14.35 1.49
CA ALA A 176 17.58 13.31 2.45
C ALA A 176 17.53 13.79 3.92
N SER A 177 17.20 15.06 4.18
CA SER A 177 17.04 15.58 5.54
C SER A 177 15.61 15.35 6.05
N SER A 178 15.45 14.92 7.30
CA SER A 178 14.13 14.80 7.93
C SER A 178 13.34 16.12 7.83
N GLY A 179 12.05 16.03 7.51
CA GLY A 179 11.18 17.16 7.23
C GLY A 179 11.25 17.70 5.80
N THR A 180 12.11 17.15 4.92
CA THR A 180 12.14 17.59 3.52
C THR A 180 10.80 17.26 2.84
N PRO A 181 10.11 18.23 2.24
CA PRO A 181 8.85 17.99 1.55
C PRO A 181 9.06 17.16 0.30
N LEU A 182 8.10 16.30 -0.02
CA LEU A 182 8.03 15.63 -1.30
C LEU A 182 7.34 16.50 -2.33
N GLN A 183 7.70 16.25 -3.59
CA GLN A 183 7.10 16.89 -4.74
C GLN A 183 6.74 15.85 -5.79
N ILE A 184 6.03 16.30 -6.81
CA ILE A 184 5.99 15.57 -8.08
C ILE A 184 7.05 16.12 -9.01
N TRP A 185 7.63 15.24 -9.82
CA TRP A 185 8.58 15.63 -10.86
C TRP A 185 8.52 14.63 -12.01
N ASP A 186 8.87 15.05 -13.21
CA ASP A 186 9.01 14.14 -14.34
C ASP A 186 9.80 12.87 -13.94
N CYS A 187 9.18 11.73 -14.17
CA CYS A 187 9.76 10.40 -14.00
C CYS A 187 10.95 10.31 -14.95
N SER A 188 12.15 10.11 -14.41
CA SER A 188 13.29 9.80 -15.25
C SER A 188 13.09 8.44 -15.94
N SER A 189 12.87 8.43 -17.25
CA SER A 189 13.14 7.25 -18.07
C SER A 189 14.60 7.34 -18.52
N GLU A 190 15.40 6.31 -18.31
CA GLU A 190 16.81 6.34 -18.73
C GLU A 190 16.99 6.49 -20.24
N ALA A 191 17.98 7.29 -20.65
CA ALA A 191 18.81 7.02 -21.83
C ALA A 191 20.18 7.69 -21.63
N SER A 192 21.19 6.99 -21.09
CA SER A 192 22.13 6.29 -21.97
C SER A 192 23.03 5.20 -21.33
N THR A 193 22.83 4.71 -20.09
CA THR A 193 23.77 3.69 -19.52
C THR A 193 23.20 2.49 -18.74
N GLY A 194 21.90 2.32 -18.57
CA GLY A 194 21.31 1.09 -18.02
C GLY A 194 21.48 0.90 -16.50
N ALA A 195 21.51 2.00 -15.75
CA ALA A 195 21.37 1.98 -14.29
C ALA A 195 20.58 3.22 -13.83
N PHE A 196 19.47 3.01 -13.11
CA PHE A 196 18.68 4.09 -12.52
C PHE A 196 19.61 4.94 -11.63
N GLN A 197 19.93 6.17 -12.06
CA GLN A 197 20.82 7.09 -11.33
C GLN A 197 20.08 8.32 -10.82
N ASN A 198 18.84 8.17 -10.35
CA ASN A 198 18.21 9.21 -9.53
C ASN A 198 17.59 8.58 -8.29
N ASP A 199 18.43 8.45 -7.28
CA ASP A 199 18.11 7.86 -5.99
C ASP A 199 17.10 8.70 -5.15
N ASN A 200 16.52 9.75 -5.74
CA ASN A 200 15.47 10.61 -5.18
C ASN A 200 14.04 10.30 -5.69
N GLN A 201 13.85 9.36 -6.63
CA GLN A 201 12.53 8.94 -7.12
C GLN A 201 12.25 7.44 -6.91
N GLU A 202 13.15 6.74 -6.24
CA GLU A 202 13.01 5.30 -5.99
C GLU A 202 12.56 5.00 -4.56
N TRP A 203 11.53 4.17 -4.43
CA TRP A 203 10.89 3.90 -3.15
C TRP A 203 10.78 2.40 -2.87
N ILE A 204 10.79 2.03 -1.60
CA ILE A 204 10.51 0.67 -1.14
C ILE A 204 9.15 0.69 -0.45
N VAL A 205 8.18 0.01 -1.04
CA VAL A 205 6.86 -0.19 -0.43
C VAL A 205 6.93 -1.42 0.47
N ARG A 206 6.65 -1.23 1.77
CA ARG A 206 6.59 -2.31 2.76
C ARG A 206 5.17 -2.47 3.28
N ASN A 207 4.63 -3.68 3.19
CA ASN A 207 3.36 -4.00 3.84
C ASN A 207 3.51 -3.88 5.36
N THR A 208 2.57 -3.21 6.03
CA THR A 208 2.65 -2.93 7.46
C THR A 208 1.74 -3.80 8.34
N PHE A 209 0.93 -4.68 7.74
CA PHE A 209 -0.03 -5.61 8.36
C PHE A 209 -0.93 -4.97 9.44
#